data_AF-A0A6I3W807-F1
#
_entry.id   AF-A0A6I3W807-F1
#
_cell.length_a   1.000
_cell.length_b   1.000
_cell.length_c   1.000
_cell.angle_alpha   90.00
_cell.angle_beta   90.00
_cell.angle_gamma   90.00
#
_symmetry.space_group_name_H-M   'P 1'
#
loop_
_entity.id
_entity.type
_entity.pdbx_description
1 polymer ?
#
loop_
_entity_poly.entity_id
_entity_poly.type
_entity_poly.pdbx_seq_one_letter_code
_entity_poly.pdbx_strand_id
1 'polypeptide(L)'
;MMHADLIDQDDLLGQLRSLGFEVSSGATAEQACECAVRGLSESRAKALKGMVEQMYTGSATILPAVRQAIDKQLLPALVQFRQNSGA
;
A
#
# COMPACT_ATOMS: atom_id res chain seq x y z
N MET A 1 21.15 -11.81 -16.10
CA MET A 1 20.17 -10.78 -16.49
C MET A 1 19.53 -10.29 -15.20
N MET A 2 19.86 -9.09 -14.72
CA MET A 2 19.17 -8.53 -13.55
C MET A 2 17.80 -8.05 -14.04
N HIS A 3 16.75 -8.85 -13.84
CA HIS A 3 15.42 -8.27 -13.71
C HIS A 3 15.48 -7.43 -12.44
N ALA A 4 15.59 -6.10 -12.59
CA ALA A 4 15.21 -5.24 -11.48
C ALA A 4 13.74 -5.55 -11.23
N ASP A 5 13.45 -6.17 -10.09
CA ASP A 5 12.08 -6.41 -9.65
C ASP A 5 11.46 -5.02 -9.46
N LEU A 6 10.55 -4.63 -10.36
CA LEU A 6 9.93 -3.31 -10.36
C LEU A 6 8.57 -3.46 -9.71
N ILE A 7 8.32 -2.71 -8.64
CA ILE A 7 6.97 -2.66 -8.07
C ILE A 7 6.19 -1.61 -8.84
N ASP A 8 5.36 -2.08 -9.77
CA ASP A 8 4.42 -1.26 -10.51
C ASP A 8 3.02 -1.25 -9.86
N GLN A 9 2.06 -0.66 -10.56
CA GLN A 9 0.70 -0.52 -10.05
C GLN A 9 0.04 -1.88 -9.83
N ASP A 10 0.20 -2.84 -10.75
CA ASP A 10 -0.45 -4.14 -10.63
C ASP A 10 0.08 -4.92 -9.43
N ASP A 11 1.39 -4.85 -9.16
CA ASP A 11 2.00 -5.39 -7.94
C ASP A 11 1.38 -4.79 -6.68
N LEU A 12 1.26 -3.46 -6.60
CA LEU A 12 0.61 -2.79 -5.46
C LEU A 12 -0.85 -3.29 -5.29
N LEU A 13 -1.62 -3.34 -6.37
CA LEU A 13 -3.01 -3.83 -6.35
C LEU A 13 -3.09 -5.30 -5.93
N GLY A 14 -2.16 -6.13 -6.41
CA GLY A 14 -2.01 -7.53 -6.01
C GLY A 14 -1.75 -7.68 -4.52
N GLN A 15 -0.80 -6.91 -3.98
CA GLN A 15 -0.51 -6.94 -2.55
C GLN A 15 -1.68 -6.45 -1.70
N LEU A 16 -2.35 -5.37 -2.09
CA LEU A 16 -3.56 -4.89 -1.40
C LEU A 16 -4.68 -5.95 -1.42
N ARG A 17 -4.91 -6.62 -2.56
CA ARG A 17 -5.87 -7.74 -2.63
C ARG A 17 -5.45 -8.91 -1.75
N SER A 18 -4.16 -9.22 -1.66
CA SER A 18 -3.63 -10.26 -0.77
C SER A 18 -3.84 -9.93 0.72
N LEU A 19 -3.90 -8.65 1.08
CA LEU A 19 -4.27 -8.19 2.41
C LEU A 19 -5.80 -8.21 2.67
N GLY A 20 -6.59 -8.56 1.65
CA GLY A 20 -8.04 -8.62 1.72
C GLY A 20 -8.74 -7.29 1.45
N PHE A 21 -8.09 -6.36 0.74
CA PHE A 21 -8.75 -5.17 0.21
C PHE A 21 -9.41 -5.47 -1.14
N GLU A 22 -10.63 -4.97 -1.32
CA GLU A 22 -11.38 -5.14 -2.56
C GLU A 22 -11.03 -4.02 -3.54
N VAL A 23 -9.94 -4.23 -4.29
CA VAL A 23 -9.44 -3.26 -5.25
C VAL A 23 -9.85 -3.64 -6.67
N SER A 24 -10.39 -2.68 -7.43
CA SER A 24 -10.83 -2.93 -8.80
C SER A 24 -9.64 -3.20 -9.74
N SER A 25 -9.78 -4.22 -10.59
CA SER A 25 -8.81 -4.56 -11.64
C SER A 25 -8.80 -3.45 -12.71
N GLY A 26 -7.88 -2.50 -12.58
CA GLY A 26 -7.80 -1.30 -13.42
C GLY A 26 -7.86 0.01 -12.64
N ALA A 27 -8.01 -0.04 -11.31
CA ALA A 27 -7.84 1.13 -10.46
C ALA A 27 -6.39 1.62 -10.52
N THR A 28 -6.21 2.94 -10.45
CA THR A 28 -4.87 3.52 -10.32
C THR A 28 -4.26 3.21 -8.95
N ALA A 29 -2.93 3.31 -8.82
CA ALA A 29 -2.26 3.17 -7.52
C ALA A 29 -2.88 4.08 -6.45
N GLU A 30 -3.25 5.32 -6.80
CA GLU A 30 -3.93 6.25 -5.88
C GLU A 30 -5.32 5.76 -5.49
N GLN A 31 -6.17 5.38 -6.45
CA GLN A 31 -7.52 4.87 -6.18
C GLN A 31 -7.49 3.60 -5.33
N ALA A 32 -6.52 2.73 -5.59
CA ALA A 32 -6.28 1.52 -4.83
C ALA A 32 -5.92 1.83 -3.37
N CYS A 33 -4.98 2.76 -3.18
CA CYS A 33 -4.61 3.22 -1.85
C CYS A 33 -5.77 3.88 -1.12
N GLU A 34 -6.53 4.76 -1.77
CA GLU A 34 -7.73 5.38 -1.18
C GLU A 34 -8.76 4.34 -0.74
N CYS A 35 -9.02 3.34 -1.59
CA CYS A 35 -9.92 2.25 -1.26
C CYS A 35 -9.43 1.47 -0.03
N ALA A 36 -8.13 1.16 0.02
CA ALA A 36 -7.52 0.49 1.15
C ALA A 36 -7.63 1.32 2.44
N VAL A 37 -7.40 2.64 2.36
CA VAL A 37 -7.51 3.57 3.49
C VAL A 37 -8.93 3.62 4.05
N ARG A 38 -9.96 3.67 3.19
CA ARG A 38 -11.37 3.68 3.61
C ARG A 38 -11.77 2.37 4.32
N GLY A 39 -11.13 1.26 3.96
CA GLY A 39 -11.36 -0.06 4.55
C GLY A 39 -10.38 -0.45 5.67
N LEU A 40 -9.62 0.51 6.22
CA LEU A 40 -8.64 0.25 7.28
C LEU A 40 -9.33 -0.24 8.57
N SER A 41 -8.77 -1.33 9.11
CA SER A 41 -9.07 -1.87 10.44
C SER A 41 -7.74 -2.09 11.16
N GLU A 42 -7.76 -2.36 12.47
CA GLU A 42 -6.50 -2.52 13.24
C GLU A 42 -5.59 -3.62 12.68
N SER A 43 -6.18 -4.78 12.35
CA SER A 43 -5.46 -5.89 11.73
C SER A 43 -4.92 -5.53 10.34
N ARG A 44 -5.73 -4.83 9.53
CA ARG A 44 -5.34 -4.40 8.18
C ARG A 44 -4.28 -3.30 8.19
N ALA A 45 -4.36 -2.35 9.13
CA ALA A 45 -3.39 -1.29 9.31
C ALA A 45 -2.01 -1.86 9.67
N LYS A 46 -1.97 -2.84 10.58
CA LYS A 46 -0.73 -3.55 10.92
C LYS A 46 -0.15 -4.30 9.73
N ALA A 47 -0.98 -5.00 8.97
CA ALA A 47 -0.54 -5.75 7.80
C ALA A 47 -0.06 -4.82 6.67
N LEU A 48 -0.80 -3.73 6.42
CA LEU A 48 -0.46 -2.71 5.43
C LEU A 48 0.86 -2.01 5.77
N LYS A 49 1.09 -1.68 7.05
CA LYS A 49 2.37 -1.15 7.52
C LYS A 49 3.52 -2.10 7.21
N GLY A 50 3.37 -3.39 7.54
CA GLY A 50 4.39 -4.40 7.26
C GLY A 50 4.68 -4.57 5.77
N MET A 51 3.64 -4.56 4.94
CA MET A 51 3.76 -4.59 3.48
C MET A 51 4.55 -3.39 2.95
N VAL A 52 4.20 -2.17 3.37
CA VAL A 52 4.93 -0.96 2.98
C VAL A 52 6.39 -1.02 3.43
N GLU A 53 6.65 -1.43 4.68
CA GLU A 53 8.03 -1.60 5.18
C GLU A 53 8.83 -2.59 4.32
N GLN A 54 8.22 -3.71 3.92
CA GLN A 54 8.86 -4.68 3.03
C GLN A 54 9.12 -4.13 1.63
N MET A 55 8.20 -3.35 1.04
CA MET A 55 8.43 -2.72 -0.26
C MET A 55 9.64 -1.77 -0.22
N TYR A 56 9.77 -0.95 0.83
CA TYR A 56 10.85 0.04 0.93
C TYR A 56 12.19 -0.55 1.40
N THR A 57 12.18 -1.71 2.09
CA THR A 57 13.40 -2.41 2.53
C THR A 57 13.85 -3.48 1.55
N GLY A 58 12.97 -3.92 0.65
CA GLY A 58 13.29 -4.87 -0.42
C GLY A 58 14.26 -4.28 -1.44
N SER A 59 14.89 -5.16 -2.22
CA SER A 59 15.74 -4.77 -3.34
C SER A 59 14.95 -4.36 -4.59
N ALA A 60 13.63 -4.47 -4.54
CA ALA A 60 12.73 -4.10 -5.62
C ALA A 60 12.68 -2.57 -5.77
N THR A 61 12.72 -2.10 -7.01
CA THR A 61 12.63 -0.67 -7.32
C THR A 61 11.16 -0.28 -7.43
N ILE A 62 10.66 0.49 -6.46
CA ILE A 62 9.30 1.01 -6.48
C ILE A 62 9.19 2.10 -7.56
N LEU A 63 8.23 1.97 -8.47
CA LEU A 63 7.97 3.02 -9.45
C LEU A 63 7.53 4.32 -8.77
N PRO A 64 7.92 5.49 -9.33
CA PRO A 64 7.66 6.78 -8.70
C PRO A 64 6.15 7.05 -8.48
N ALA A 65 5.29 6.61 -9.39
CA ALA A 65 3.84 6.74 -9.24
C ALA A 65 3.29 5.95 -8.04
N VAL A 66 3.78 4.71 -7.84
CA VAL A 66 3.40 3.85 -6.72
C VAL A 66 3.90 4.44 -5.41
N ARG A 67 5.17 4.85 -5.36
CA ARG A 67 5.75 5.52 -4.19
C ARG A 67 4.93 6.76 -3.80
N GLN A 68 4.57 7.61 -4.77
CA GLN A 68 3.74 8.78 -4.51
C GLN A 68 2.36 8.42 -3.96
N ALA A 69 1.71 7.38 -4.49
CA ALA A 69 0.42 6.93 -3.96
C ALA A 69 0.53 6.43 -2.51
N ILE A 70 1.58 5.68 -2.18
CA ILE A 70 1.84 5.21 -0.81
C ILE A 70 2.07 6.40 0.13
N ASP A 71 2.97 7.31 -0.25
CA ASP A 71 3.32 8.49 0.56
C ASP A 71 2.15 9.45 0.77
N LYS A 72 1.29 9.65 -0.25
CA LYS A 72 0.16 10.58 -0.17
C LYS A 72 -1.08 10.00 0.51
N GLN A 73 -1.30 8.70 0.40
CA GLN A 73 -2.54 8.07 0.86
C GLN A 73 -2.30 7.14 2.05
N LEU A 74 -1.46 6.12 1.88
CA LEU A 74 -1.31 5.06 2.88
C LEU A 74 -0.59 5.52 4.14
N LEU A 75 0.56 6.20 4.00
CA LEU A 75 1.34 6.68 5.14
C LEU A 75 0.56 7.62 6.07
N PRO A 76 -0.08 8.71 5.58
CA PRO A 76 -0.85 9.59 6.43
C PRO A 76 -2.06 8.87 7.06
N ALA A 77 -2.71 7.99 6.31
CA ALA A 77 -3.83 7.21 6.84
C ALA A 77 -3.42 6.26 7.97
N LEU A 78 -2.28 5.56 7.84
CA LEU A 78 -1.74 4.70 8.90
C LEU A 78 -1.40 5.51 10.16
N VAL A 79 -0.83 6.70 9.98
CA VAL A 79 -0.52 7.62 11.09
C VAL A 79 -1.80 8.09 11.77
N GLN A 80 -2.82 8.49 11.00
CA GLN A 80 -4.10 8.95 11.53
C GLN A 80 -4.87 7.81 12.21
N PHE A 81 -4.88 6.61 11.61
CA PHE A 81 -5.50 5.43 12.19
C PHE A 81 -4.86 5.08 13.53
N ARG A 82 -3.51 5.08 13.61
CA ARG A 82 -2.78 4.86 14.88
C ARG A 82 -3.13 5.89 15.95
N GLN A 83 -3.29 7.17 15.58
CA GLN A 83 -3.69 8.23 16.52
C GLN A 83 -5.12 8.03 17.02
N ASN A 84 -6.03 7.59 16.15
CA ASN A 84 -7.43 7.38 16.49
C ASN A 84 -7.70 6.08 17.27
N SER A 85 -6.90 5.03 17.04
CA SER A 85 -6.99 3.74 17.74
C SER A 85 -6.24 3.71 19.07
N GLY A 86 -5.50 4.76 19.41
CA GLY A 86 -4.70 4.86 20.64
C GLY A 86 -5.44 5.48 21.84
N ALA A 87 -6.77 5.46 21.85
CA ALA A 87 -7.62 5.99 22.94
C ALA A 87 -8.20 4.86 23.80
#